data_AF-A0A955Y5Y3-F1
#
_entry.id   AF-A0A955Y5Y3-F1
#
_cell.length_a   1.000
_cell.length_b   1.000
_cell.length_c   1.000
_cell.angle_alpha   90.00
_cell.angle_beta   90.00
_cell.angle_gamma   90.00
#
_symmetry.space_group_name_H-M   'P 1'
#
loop_
_entity.id
_entity.type
_entity.pdbx_description
1 polymer ?
#
loop_
_entity_poly.entity_id
_entity_poly.type
_entity_poly.pdbx_seq_one_letter_code
_entity_poly.pdbx_strand_id
1 'polypeptide(L)'
;MLPLLALPGCFYANTRPYEAFLADLGALPTDEPPDDTGTPPVPTDTAPPPPAYDRCSEPGGDPVTVTFHNQTGVVVDLYYITADCQPLNTALMALGAAETRPTAVGEVWRVRDAFDTLDWVGEVRIDGTVDVVFE
;
A
#
# COMPACT_ATOMS: atom_id res chain seq x y z
N MET A 1 15.04 38.88 4.64
CA MET A 1 13.61 38.98 5.01
C MET A 1 12.83 38.15 4.01
N LEU A 2 12.40 36.94 4.39
CA LEU A 2 11.52 36.11 3.57
C LEU A 2 10.05 36.46 3.88
N PRO A 3 9.19 36.61 2.86
CA PRO A 3 7.77 36.86 3.08
C PRO A 3 7.07 35.58 3.56
N LEU A 4 6.33 35.70 4.66
CA LEU A 4 5.47 34.66 5.21
C LEU A 4 4.26 34.50 4.27
N LEU A 5 4.26 33.46 3.44
CA LEU A 5 3.09 33.11 2.62
C LEU A 5 2.05 32.42 3.53
N ALA A 6 0.99 33.15 3.86
CA ALA A 6 -0.18 32.60 4.53
C ALA A 6 -0.92 31.68 3.54
N LEU A 7 -0.85 30.37 3.78
CA LEU A 7 -1.66 29.40 3.04
C LEU A 7 -3.14 29.60 3.44
N PRO A 8 -4.06 29.81 2.49
CA PRO A 8 -5.48 29.86 2.78
C PRO A 8 -5.91 28.47 3.26
N GLY A 9 -6.19 28.35 4.55
CA GLY A 9 -6.79 27.14 5.11
C GLY A 9 -8.12 26.88 4.42
N CYS A 10 -8.26 25.73 3.76
CA CYS A 10 -9.53 25.27 3.23
C CYS A 10 -10.47 24.92 4.40
N PHE A 11 -11.13 25.92 4.97
CA PHE A 11 -12.23 25.70 5.89
C PHE A 11 -13.44 25.26 5.05
N TYR A 12 -13.72 23.96 5.04
CA TYR A 12 -14.97 23.44 4.49
C TYR A 12 -16.12 24.06 5.30
N ALA A 13 -16.92 24.92 4.66
CA ALA A 13 -18.02 25.67 5.30
C ALA A 13 -19.09 24.77 5.97
N ASN A 14 -19.06 23.46 5.73
CA ASN A 14 -20.01 22.49 6.24
C ASN A 14 -19.39 21.52 7.26
N THR A 15 -18.21 21.80 7.83
CA THR A 15 -17.71 20.99 8.94
C THR A 15 -18.58 21.23 10.17
N ARG A 16 -19.30 20.19 10.60
CA ARG A 16 -20.01 20.21 11.88
C ARG A 16 -19.03 20.59 13.00
N PRO A 17 -19.42 21.43 13.97
CA PRO A 17 -18.58 21.74 15.11
C PRO A 17 -18.24 20.45 15.87
N TYR A 18 -17.00 20.36 16.36
CA TYR A 18 -16.50 19.17 17.07
C TYR A 18 -17.39 18.75 18.25
N GLU A 19 -18.01 19.71 18.93
CA GLU A 19 -18.95 19.46 20.02
C GLU A 19 -20.22 18.71 19.57
N ALA A 20 -20.73 19.01 18.37
CA ALA A 20 -21.88 18.29 17.81
C ALA A 20 -21.53 16.83 17.47
N PHE A 21 -20.28 16.57 17.07
CA PHE A 21 -19.79 15.20 16.89
C PHE A 21 -19.70 14.44 18.21
N LEU A 22 -19.21 15.08 19.27
CA LEU A 22 -19.13 14.45 20.59
C LEU A 22 -20.51 14.19 21.20
N ALA A 23 -21.49 15.06 20.94
CA ALA A 23 -22.87 14.86 21.38
C ALA A 23 -23.51 13.62 20.74
N ASP A 24 -23.24 13.36 19.46
CA ASP A 24 -23.68 12.13 18.77
C ASP A 24 -23.03 10.86 19.37
N LEU A 25 -21.78 10.95 19.85
CA LEU A 25 -21.07 9.84 20.48
C LEU A 25 -21.56 9.53 21.90
N GLY A 26 -22.11 10.52 22.61
CA GLY A 26 -22.47 10.41 24.03
C GLY A 26 -23.75 9.63 24.34
N ALA A 27 -24.53 9.26 23.31
CA ALA A 27 -25.77 8.50 23.45
C ALA A 27 -25.62 7.03 23.04
N LEU A 28 -24.42 6.47 23.15
CA LEU A 28 -24.31 5.01 23.11
C LEU A 28 -25.09 4.46 24.31
N PRO A 29 -26.09 3.59 24.09
CA PRO A 29 -26.68 2.86 25.21
C PRO A 29 -25.52 2.19 25.95
N THR A 30 -25.43 2.44 27.26
CA THR A 30 -24.70 1.56 28.15
C THR A 30 -25.46 0.25 28.14
N ASP A 31 -25.18 -0.56 27.11
CA ASP A 31 -25.61 -1.94 27.05
C ASP A 31 -25.06 -2.62 28.31
N GLU A 32 -25.96 -2.94 29.24
CA GLU A 32 -25.67 -3.95 30.24
C GLU A 32 -25.10 -5.16 29.48
N PRO A 33 -23.95 -5.71 29.92
CA PRO A 33 -23.34 -6.83 29.23
C PRO A 33 -24.40 -7.94 29.14
N PRO A 34 -24.75 -8.41 27.92
CA PRO A 34 -25.68 -9.51 27.79
C PRO A 34 -25.12 -10.71 28.57
N ASP A 35 -25.99 -11.32 29.36
CA ASP A 35 -25.68 -12.52 30.15
C ASP A 35 -25.03 -13.56 29.23
N ASP A 36 -23.79 -13.95 29.56
CA ASP A 36 -22.85 -14.76 28.77
C ASP A 36 -23.36 -16.20 28.62
N THR A 37 -24.44 -16.33 27.85
CA THR A 37 -25.07 -17.60 27.50
C THR A 37 -24.44 -18.11 26.21
N GLY A 38 -23.17 -18.50 26.31
CA GLY A 38 -22.55 -19.45 25.39
C GLY A 38 -22.44 -18.92 23.96
N THR A 39 -21.64 -17.88 23.78
CA THR A 39 -21.16 -17.50 22.44
C THR A 39 -20.50 -18.73 21.80
N PRO A 40 -21.04 -19.27 20.68
CA PRO A 40 -20.37 -20.33 19.93
C PRO A 40 -18.95 -19.87 19.62
N PRO A 41 -17.93 -20.75 19.69
CA PRO A 41 -16.56 -20.36 19.35
C PRO A 41 -16.62 -19.71 17.97
N VAL A 42 -16.34 -18.40 17.91
CA VAL A 42 -16.20 -17.69 16.65
C VAL A 42 -15.13 -18.47 15.91
N PRO A 43 -15.45 -19.05 14.73
CA PRO A 43 -14.43 -19.73 13.96
C PRO A 43 -13.29 -18.73 13.82
N THR A 44 -12.14 -19.06 14.39
CA THR A 44 -10.97 -18.23 14.29
C THR A 44 -10.61 -18.25 12.83
N ASP A 45 -11.10 -17.23 12.11
CA ASP A 45 -10.80 -16.97 10.72
C ASP A 45 -9.33 -16.61 10.67
N THR A 46 -8.52 -17.65 10.75
CA THR A 46 -7.09 -17.56 10.63
C THR A 46 -6.89 -17.35 9.15
N ALA A 47 -6.90 -16.08 8.75
CA ALA A 47 -6.49 -15.69 7.42
C ALA A 47 -5.19 -16.45 7.12
N PRO A 48 -5.11 -17.17 5.97
CA PRO A 48 -3.91 -17.90 5.63
C PRO A 48 -2.72 -16.96 5.76
N PRO A 49 -1.59 -17.42 6.34
CA PRO A 49 -0.42 -16.59 6.48
C PRO A 49 -0.07 -16.02 5.10
N PRO A 50 0.30 -14.72 5.03
CA PRO A 50 0.67 -14.14 3.74
C PRO A 50 1.77 -14.99 3.11
N PRO A 51 1.78 -15.12 1.77
CA PRO A 51 2.80 -15.89 1.09
C PRO A 51 4.17 -15.37 1.53
N ALA A 52 5.03 -16.27 2.01
CA ALA A 52 6.37 -15.91 2.40
C ALA A 52 7.15 -15.54 1.12
N TYR A 53 7.62 -14.30 1.05
CA TYR A 53 8.51 -13.86 -0.03
C TYR A 53 9.88 -14.51 0.18
N ASP A 54 10.44 -15.10 -0.88
CA ASP A 54 11.76 -15.72 -0.86
C ASP A 54 12.90 -14.69 -0.81
N ARG A 55 12.61 -13.41 -1.13
CA ARG A 55 13.56 -12.30 -1.12
C ARG A 55 12.95 -11.00 -0.65
N CYS A 56 13.79 -10.18 -0.04
CA CYS A 56 13.45 -8.91 0.58
C CYS A 56 14.51 -7.88 0.18
N SER A 57 14.18 -6.59 0.25
CA SER A 57 15.14 -5.54 -0.15
C SER A 57 16.32 -5.44 0.81
N GLU A 58 17.51 -5.20 0.24
CA GLU A 58 18.72 -4.91 1.00
C GLU A 58 18.84 -3.40 1.27
N PRO A 59 18.86 -2.95 2.54
CA PRO A 59 18.99 -1.53 2.83
C PRO A 59 20.42 -1.04 2.55
N GLY A 60 20.54 0.24 2.14
CA GLY A 60 21.83 0.93 2.05
C GLY A 60 22.56 0.83 0.71
N GLY A 61 21.87 0.41 -0.36
CA GLY A 61 22.41 0.48 -1.72
C GLY A 61 22.54 1.89 -2.28
N ASP A 62 23.28 2.02 -3.37
CA ASP A 62 23.45 3.28 -4.09
C ASP A 62 22.13 3.73 -4.72
N PRO A 63 21.77 5.03 -4.65
CA PRO A 63 20.54 5.54 -5.23
C PRO A 63 20.58 5.49 -6.76
N VAL A 64 19.51 4.97 -7.36
CA VAL A 64 19.33 4.89 -8.81
C VAL A 64 17.91 5.28 -9.20
N THR A 65 17.70 5.57 -10.49
CA THR A 65 16.36 5.78 -11.06
C THR A 65 16.07 4.65 -12.03
N VAL A 66 14.89 4.04 -11.89
CA VAL A 66 14.44 2.91 -12.71
C VAL A 66 13.14 3.29 -13.39
N THR A 67 12.99 2.88 -14.64
CA THR A 67 11.74 3.00 -15.39
C THR A 67 11.17 1.60 -15.63
N PHE A 68 9.97 1.37 -15.12
CA PHE A 68 9.19 0.15 -15.28
C PHE A 68 8.25 0.30 -16.45
N HIS A 69 8.22 -0.69 -17.34
CA HIS A 69 7.32 -0.75 -18.49
C HIS A 69 6.38 -1.94 -18.34
N ASN A 70 5.07 -1.68 -18.28
CA ASN A 70 4.07 -2.73 -18.33
C ASN A 70 3.84 -3.12 -19.80
N GLN A 71 4.51 -4.17 -20.28
CA GLN A 71 4.27 -4.75 -21.60
C GLN A 71 3.40 -6.01 -21.53
N THR A 72 2.87 -6.33 -20.35
CA THR A 72 1.96 -7.45 -20.17
C THR A 72 0.64 -7.20 -20.89
N GLY A 73 -0.16 -8.25 -21.06
CA GLY A 73 -1.52 -8.19 -21.60
C GLY A 73 -2.58 -7.73 -20.61
N VAL A 74 -2.21 -7.30 -19.40
CA VAL A 74 -3.13 -6.93 -18.30
C VAL A 74 -2.71 -5.64 -17.58
N VAL A 75 -3.60 -5.10 -16.75
CA VAL A 75 -3.27 -4.01 -15.82
C VAL A 75 -2.57 -4.62 -14.62
N VAL A 76 -1.44 -4.04 -14.20
CA VAL A 76 -0.65 -4.58 -13.09
C VAL A 76 -0.50 -3.58 -11.95
N ASP A 77 -0.44 -4.08 -10.72
CA ASP A 77 -0.01 -3.35 -9.54
C ASP A 77 1.51 -3.55 -9.33
N LEU A 78 2.23 -2.45 -9.16
CA LEU A 78 3.66 -2.43 -8.87
C LEU A 78 3.90 -2.34 -7.36
N TYR A 79 4.62 -3.32 -6.83
CA TYR A 79 4.96 -3.45 -5.42
C TYR A 79 6.46 -3.28 -5.18
N TYR A 80 6.78 -2.50 -4.15
CA TYR A 80 8.10 -2.51 -3.51
C TYR A 80 8.10 -3.54 -2.38
N ILE A 81 9.09 -4.42 -2.33
CA ILE A 81 9.24 -5.39 -1.24
C ILE A 81 10.17 -4.80 -0.19
N THR A 82 9.68 -4.57 1.03
CA THR A 82 10.51 -3.96 2.09
C THR A 82 11.61 -4.90 2.60
N ALA A 83 12.51 -4.38 3.43
CA ALA A 83 13.52 -5.18 4.13
C ALA A 83 12.92 -6.22 5.09
N ASP A 84 11.70 -5.97 5.60
CA ASP A 84 10.92 -6.91 6.42
C ASP A 84 10.04 -7.85 5.57
N CYS A 85 10.32 -7.94 4.26
CA CYS A 85 9.62 -8.80 3.31
C CYS A 85 8.12 -8.50 3.22
N GLN A 86 7.73 -7.23 3.37
CA GLN A 86 6.33 -6.82 3.23
C GLN A 86 6.13 -6.13 1.87
N PRO A 87 5.06 -6.46 1.13
CA PRO A 87 4.74 -5.80 -0.11
C PRO A 87 4.12 -4.42 0.18
N LEU A 88 4.61 -3.38 -0.47
CA LEU A 88 4.02 -2.04 -0.46
C LEU A 88 3.55 -1.71 -1.88
N ASN A 89 2.24 -1.57 -2.08
CA ASN A 89 1.70 -1.13 -3.37
C ASN A 89 2.11 0.32 -3.62
N THR A 90 2.71 0.59 -4.78
CA THR A 90 3.28 1.90 -5.12
C THR A 90 2.62 2.58 -6.30
N ALA A 91 2.12 1.80 -7.27
CA ALA A 91 1.49 2.29 -8.49
C ALA A 91 0.61 1.22 -9.13
N LEU A 92 -0.46 1.68 -9.79
CA LEU A 92 -1.23 0.90 -10.75
C LEU A 92 -0.76 1.26 -12.16
N MET A 93 -0.33 0.28 -12.94
CA MET A 93 0.22 0.46 -14.29
C MET A 93 -0.74 -0.11 -15.34
N ALA A 94 -1.33 0.78 -16.15
CA ALA A 94 -2.12 0.38 -17.30
C ALA A 94 -1.26 -0.34 -18.37
N LEU A 95 -1.94 -0.96 -19.33
CA LEU A 95 -1.33 -1.62 -20.50
C LEU A 95 -0.43 -0.65 -21.27
N GLY A 96 0.83 -1.01 -21.48
CA GLY A 96 1.82 -0.18 -22.18
C GLY A 96 2.29 1.04 -21.39
N ALA A 97 1.84 1.22 -20.14
CA ALA A 97 2.26 2.35 -19.31
C ALA A 97 3.73 2.18 -18.86
N ALA A 98 4.37 3.32 -18.62
CA ALA A 98 5.70 3.38 -18.03
C ALA A 98 5.65 4.21 -16.73
N GLU A 99 6.39 3.76 -15.72
CA GLU A 99 6.46 4.42 -14.40
C GLU A 99 7.93 4.57 -14.00
N THR A 100 8.35 5.80 -13.65
CA THR A 100 9.74 6.06 -13.23
C THR A 100 9.80 6.32 -11.73
N ARG A 101 10.68 5.61 -11.02
CA ARG A 101 10.84 5.72 -9.57
C ARG A 101 12.30 5.88 -9.14
N PRO A 102 12.58 6.74 -8.14
CA PRO A 102 13.82 6.66 -7.40
C PRO A 102 13.80 5.38 -6.54
N THR A 103 14.91 4.66 -6.50
CA THR A 103 15.11 3.38 -5.79
C THR A 103 16.59 3.24 -5.44
N ALA A 104 17.02 2.11 -4.90
CA ALA A 104 18.41 1.81 -4.61
C ALA A 104 18.83 0.43 -5.11
N VAL A 105 20.12 0.25 -5.39
CA VAL A 105 20.69 -1.06 -5.70
C VAL A 105 20.40 -2.05 -4.56
N GLY A 106 19.98 -3.27 -4.89
CA GLY A 106 19.60 -4.29 -3.90
C GLY A 106 18.13 -4.24 -3.47
N GLU A 107 17.37 -3.23 -3.89
CA GLU A 107 15.91 -3.21 -3.71
C GLU A 107 15.21 -4.20 -4.65
N VAL A 108 14.10 -4.77 -4.18
CA VAL A 108 13.29 -5.78 -4.85
C VAL A 108 11.92 -5.19 -5.19
N TRP A 109 11.55 -5.33 -6.45
CA TRP A 109 10.26 -4.91 -6.99
C TRP A 109 9.52 -6.10 -7.57
N ARG A 110 8.19 -6.13 -7.41
CA ARG A 110 7.34 -7.18 -7.96
C ARG A 110 6.11 -6.58 -8.61
N VAL A 111 5.54 -7.32 -9.56
CA VAL A 111 4.28 -6.96 -10.20
C VAL A 111 3.25 -8.06 -10.02
N ARG A 112 1.99 -7.65 -9.91
CA ARG A 112 0.84 -8.53 -9.78
C ARG A 112 -0.29 -8.04 -10.68
N ASP A 113 -1.12 -8.95 -11.19
CA ASP A 113 -2.34 -8.56 -11.89
C ASP A 113 -3.23 -7.75 -10.92
N ALA A 114 -3.71 -6.58 -11.35
CA ALA A 114 -4.53 -5.72 -10.50
C ALA A 114 -5.91 -6.33 -10.16
N PHE A 115 -6.36 -7.31 -10.94
CA PHE A 115 -7.66 -7.96 -10.83
C PHE A 115 -7.57 -9.42 -10.41
N ASP A 116 -6.41 -10.07 -10.57
CA ASP A 116 -6.15 -11.41 -10.04
C ASP A 116 -5.29 -11.35 -8.78
N THR A 117 -5.84 -11.86 -7.69
CA THR A 117 -5.26 -11.70 -6.35
C THR A 117 -4.34 -12.85 -5.94
N LEU A 118 -4.07 -13.81 -6.82
CA LEU A 118 -3.40 -15.03 -6.39
C LEU A 118 -1.97 -15.16 -6.88
N ASP A 119 -1.60 -14.61 -8.05
CA ASP A 119 -0.27 -14.87 -8.63
C ASP A 119 0.55 -13.60 -8.92
N TRP A 120 1.84 -13.67 -8.59
CA TRP A 120 2.85 -12.68 -8.98
C TRP A 120 3.25 -12.91 -10.44
N VAL A 121 3.24 -11.85 -11.25
CA VAL A 121 3.57 -11.93 -12.69
C VAL A 121 5.07 -11.76 -12.94
N GLY A 122 5.80 -11.13 -12.02
CA GLY A 122 7.24 -10.93 -12.16
C GLY A 122 7.92 -10.38 -10.91
N GLU A 123 9.23 -10.60 -10.83
CA GLU A 123 10.14 -10.04 -9.84
C GLU A 123 11.37 -9.45 -10.55
N VAL A 124 11.81 -8.28 -10.08
CA VAL A 124 13.03 -7.62 -10.55
C VAL A 124 13.85 -7.16 -9.36
N ARG A 125 15.16 -7.45 -9.39
CA ARG A 125 16.15 -6.91 -8.46
C ARG A 125 16.96 -5.83 -9.15
N ILE A 126 17.15 -4.70 -8.48
CA ILE A 126 17.93 -3.60 -9.02
C ILE A 126 19.42 -3.84 -8.79
N ASP A 127 20.20 -3.93 -9.86
CA ASP A 127 21.66 -4.05 -9.87
C ASP A 127 22.37 -2.84 -10.50
N GLY A 128 21.61 -1.81 -10.90
CA GLY A 128 22.11 -0.58 -11.52
C GLY A 128 20.99 0.24 -12.18
N THR A 129 21.32 1.02 -13.21
CA THR A 129 20.30 1.66 -14.06
C THR A 129 19.71 0.60 -15.00
N VAL A 130 18.45 0.24 -14.80
CA VAL A 130 17.78 -0.83 -15.54
C VAL A 130 16.47 -0.29 -16.13
N ASP A 131 16.25 -0.58 -17.40
CA ASP A 131 14.94 -0.52 -18.04
C ASP A 131 14.27 -1.88 -17.82
N VAL A 132 13.15 -1.89 -17.12
CA VAL A 132 12.52 -3.10 -16.63
C VAL A 132 11.24 -3.35 -17.41
N VAL A 133 11.22 -4.44 -18.17
CA VAL A 133 10.07 -4.87 -18.97
C VAL A 133 9.43 -6.10 -18.33
N PHE A 134 8.14 -6.00 -18.04
CA PHE A 134 7.31 -7.14 -17.66
C PHE A 134 6.54 -7.62 -18.90
N GLU A 135 6.72 -8.89 -19.28
CA GLU A 135 6.05 -9.54 -20.43
C GLU A 135 4.92 -10.46 -19.98
#